data_AF-A0A4R6WRZ0-F1
#
_entry.id   AF-A0A4R6WRZ0-F1
#
_cell.length_a   1.000
_cell.length_b   1.000
_cell.length_c   1.000
_cell.angle_alpha   90.00
_cell.angle_beta   90.00
_cell.angle_gamma   90.00
#
_symmetry.space_group_name_H-M   'P 1'
#
loop_
_entity.id
_entity.type
_entity.pdbx_description
1 polymer ?
#
loop_
_entity_poly.entity_id
_entity_poly.type
_entity_poly.pdbx_seq_one_letter_code
_entity_poly.pdbx_strand_id
1 'polypeptide(L)'
;MRKMVTVLTVMGFPLVAWPAMAADAVPAGTTATIGIRMTVKDQVKSDWHSSVIEHVFNGQCVMMAGHAAAVGPDGMTAEQQAKVATTQTQIQDYQQQYAPSDDMLSQFEAGAEACGEDEACLTALAMRMSQTPEMQAMVQQMPEAQAAMAAIDGDLGPARYQTWEPQSCSGTISVNDVYVNSDSGGEGGDGAYTDTITASGTAPLLEGWRGVFMYTDTLGGTTTYQVVAPPPVAVPANSSITGAQQRQIEFLQGARMPEKIGPLGGVMSPHSTAVKTDGGTVMLEIAPN
;
A
#
# COMPACT_ATOMS: atom_id res chain seq x y z
N MET A 1 31.40 -30.29 6.26
CA MET A 1 31.09 -29.39 7.40
C MET A 1 31.07 -27.95 6.90
N ARG A 2 29.89 -27.38 6.62
CA ARG A 2 29.73 -25.99 6.15
C ARG A 2 29.83 -25.04 7.35
N LYS A 3 30.84 -24.17 7.37
CA LYS A 3 30.93 -23.03 8.28
C LYS A 3 30.45 -21.80 7.52
N MET A 4 29.24 -21.34 7.82
CA MET A 4 28.78 -20.00 7.43
C MET A 4 29.53 -19.00 8.32
N VAL A 5 30.36 -18.15 7.70
CA VAL A 5 30.96 -17.00 8.37
C VAL A 5 30.13 -15.79 7.96
N THR A 6 29.19 -15.41 8.82
CA THR A 6 28.38 -14.21 8.66
C THR A 6 29.18 -13.03 9.19
N VAL A 7 29.81 -12.25 8.30
CA VAL A 7 30.43 -10.98 8.68
C VAL A 7 29.36 -9.90 8.59
N LEU A 8 28.74 -9.58 9.72
CA LEU A 8 27.78 -8.49 9.85
C LEU A 8 28.56 -7.17 10.05
N THR A 9 28.98 -6.55 8.95
CA THR A 9 29.61 -5.22 9.02
C THR A 9 28.51 -4.16 9.12
N VAL A 10 28.17 -3.78 10.36
CA VAL A 10 27.29 -2.64 10.64
C VAL A 10 28.10 -1.37 10.35
N MET A 11 28.02 -0.83 9.14
CA MET A 11 28.52 0.52 8.86
C MET A 11 27.52 1.51 9.45
N GLY A 12 27.86 2.05 10.63
CA GLY A 12 27.10 3.11 11.27
C GLY A 12 27.21 4.41 10.47
N PHE A 13 26.07 4.89 9.97
CA PHE A 13 25.92 6.25 9.47
C PHE A 13 25.32 7.14 10.58
N PRO A 14 25.65 8.45 10.58
CA PRO A 14 25.11 9.38 11.55
C PRO A 14 23.60 9.53 11.35
N LEU A 15 22.83 9.10 12.35
CA LEU A 15 21.41 9.38 12.47
C LEU A 15 21.24 10.90 12.62
N VAL A 16 20.95 11.58 11.51
CA VAL A 16 20.45 12.95 11.56
C VAL A 16 19.04 12.85 12.12
N ALA A 17 18.82 13.39 13.31
CA ALA A 17 17.52 13.40 13.96
C ALA A 17 16.57 14.30 13.14
N TRP A 18 15.74 13.68 12.31
CA TRP A 18 14.69 14.36 11.58
C TRP A 18 13.45 14.55 12.47
N PRO A 19 12.80 15.73 12.43
CA PRO A 19 11.60 15.97 13.21
C PRO A 19 10.48 15.03 12.72
N ALA A 20 9.86 14.32 13.66
CA ALA A 20 8.64 13.57 13.38
C ALA A 20 7.56 14.54 12.89
N MET A 21 7.00 14.28 11.71
CA MET A 21 5.83 15.01 11.21
C MET A 21 4.62 14.66 12.10
N ALA A 22 3.67 15.59 12.21
CA ALA A 22 2.56 15.56 13.15
C ALA A 22 1.73 14.26 13.11
N ALA A 23 1.19 13.88 14.26
CA ALA A 23 0.40 12.66 14.49
C ALA A 23 -1.02 12.66 13.86
N ASP A 24 -1.36 13.68 13.08
CA ASP A 24 -2.67 13.84 12.46
C ASP A 24 -2.60 13.61 10.94
N ALA A 25 -3.70 13.12 10.36
CA ALA A 25 -3.79 12.96 8.91
C ALA A 25 -3.69 14.33 8.20
N VAL A 26 -2.92 14.40 7.13
CA VAL A 26 -2.79 15.63 6.35
C VAL A 26 -3.95 15.79 5.36
N PRO A 27 -4.23 17.00 4.84
CA PRO A 27 -5.22 17.18 3.78
C PRO A 27 -4.92 16.30 2.55
N ALA A 28 -5.96 15.74 1.92
CA ALA A 28 -5.81 15.00 0.68
C ALA A 28 -5.17 15.90 -0.41
N GLY A 29 -4.29 15.31 -1.23
CA GLY A 29 -3.50 16.04 -2.22
C GLY A 29 -2.21 16.66 -1.68
N THR A 30 -1.97 16.61 -0.36
CA THR A 30 -0.68 17.03 0.21
C THR A 30 0.44 16.17 -0.37
N THR A 31 1.51 16.81 -0.82
CA THR A 31 2.68 16.11 -1.38
C THR A 31 3.82 16.06 -0.37
N ALA A 32 4.53 14.94 -0.32
CA ALA A 32 5.76 14.79 0.44
C ALA A 32 6.82 14.09 -0.43
N THR A 33 8.10 14.36 -0.20
CA THR A 33 9.17 13.62 -0.88
C THR A 33 9.78 12.62 0.09
N ILE A 34 9.93 11.38 -0.33
CA ILE A 34 10.63 10.34 0.44
C ILE A 34 11.88 9.90 -0.31
N GLY A 35 13.02 9.89 0.38
CA GLY A 35 14.24 9.22 -0.06
C GLY A 35 14.13 7.72 0.19
N ILE A 36 14.55 6.92 -0.79
CA ILE A 36 14.53 5.46 -0.73
C ILE A 36 15.91 4.95 -1.13
N ARG A 37 16.48 4.12 -0.26
CA ARG A 37 17.68 3.36 -0.57
C ARG A 37 17.40 1.88 -0.40
N MET A 38 17.69 1.11 -1.44
CA MET A 38 17.57 -0.34 -1.42
C MET A 38 18.93 -0.94 -1.73
N THR A 39 19.37 -1.88 -0.92
CA THR A 39 20.65 -2.58 -1.12
C THR A 39 20.39 -4.08 -1.15
N VAL A 40 20.79 -4.74 -2.23
CA VAL A 40 20.74 -6.19 -2.36
C VAL A 40 22.16 -6.71 -2.28
N LYS A 41 22.40 -7.62 -1.35
CA LYS A 41 23.68 -8.32 -1.21
C LYS A 41 23.42 -9.82 -1.19
N ASP A 42 24.01 -10.52 -2.14
CA ASP A 42 23.99 -11.98 -2.20
C ASP A 42 25.40 -12.52 -2.42
N GLN A 43 25.65 -13.69 -1.86
CA GLN A 43 26.88 -14.44 -2.07
C GLN A 43 26.59 -15.94 -2.11
N VAL A 44 26.75 -16.52 -3.28
CA VAL A 44 26.64 -17.97 -3.48
C VAL A 44 28.02 -18.55 -3.74
N LYS A 45 28.33 -19.69 -3.12
CA LYS A 45 29.54 -20.44 -3.39
C LYS A 45 29.25 -21.93 -3.46
N SER A 46 29.62 -22.53 -4.58
CA SER A 46 29.61 -23.97 -4.85
C SER A 46 30.94 -24.36 -5.47
N ASP A 47 31.13 -25.66 -5.73
CA ASP A 47 32.37 -26.20 -6.29
C ASP A 47 32.59 -25.77 -7.76
N TRP A 48 31.53 -25.37 -8.45
CA TRP A 48 31.51 -25.09 -9.90
C TRP A 48 31.06 -23.66 -10.23
N HIS A 49 30.44 -22.99 -9.27
CA HIS A 49 29.84 -21.67 -9.43
C HIS A 49 29.98 -20.84 -8.16
N SER A 50 30.41 -19.59 -8.29
CA SER A 50 30.26 -18.60 -7.24
C SER A 50 29.77 -17.27 -7.79
N SER A 51 28.95 -16.59 -7.00
CA SER A 51 28.48 -15.24 -7.30
C SER A 51 28.69 -14.35 -6.08
N VAL A 52 29.04 -13.09 -6.35
CA VAL A 52 28.98 -11.98 -5.39
C VAL A 52 28.16 -10.90 -6.07
N ILE A 53 27.01 -10.58 -5.49
CA ILE A 53 26.03 -9.65 -6.05
C ILE A 53 25.92 -8.47 -5.09
N GLU A 54 26.06 -7.26 -5.64
CA GLU A 54 25.82 -6.03 -4.91
C GLU A 54 25.09 -5.04 -5.81
N HIS A 55 23.80 -4.85 -5.52
CA HIS A 55 22.98 -3.85 -6.18
C HIS A 55 22.57 -2.77 -5.18
N VAL A 56 22.63 -1.52 -5.61
CA VAL A 56 22.20 -0.37 -4.80
C VAL A 56 21.29 0.51 -5.63
N PHE A 57 20.04 0.64 -5.21
CA PHE A 57 19.14 1.67 -5.68
C PHE A 57 19.20 2.84 -4.70
N ASN A 58 19.44 4.04 -5.22
CA ASN A 58 19.27 5.29 -4.49
C ASN A 58 18.31 6.16 -5.28
N GLY A 59 17.20 6.56 -4.66
CA GLY A 59 16.22 7.39 -5.33
C GLY A 59 15.35 8.17 -4.36
N GLN A 60 14.39 8.86 -4.94
CA GLN A 60 13.37 9.60 -4.23
C GLN A 60 12.04 9.46 -4.96
N CYS A 61 10.96 9.40 -4.19
CA CYS A 61 9.61 9.42 -4.71
C CYS A 61 8.86 10.64 -4.17
N VAL A 62 8.15 11.32 -5.06
CA VAL A 62 7.13 12.31 -4.67
C VAL A 62 5.86 11.53 -4.39
N MET A 63 5.39 11.60 -3.16
CA MET A 63 4.20 10.94 -2.64
C MET A 63 3.06 11.95 -2.56
N MET A 64 1.83 11.50 -2.76
CA MET A 64 0.62 12.30 -2.54
C MET A 64 -0.29 11.59 -1.56
N ALA A 65 -0.76 12.33 -0.56
CA ALA A 65 -1.70 11.86 0.43
C ALA A 65 -3.10 11.65 -0.17
N GLY A 66 -3.67 10.48 0.03
CA GLY A 66 -5.07 10.18 -0.22
C GLY A 66 -5.99 10.72 0.88
N HIS A 67 -7.29 10.43 0.74
CA HIS A 67 -8.27 10.73 1.79
C HIS A 67 -8.00 9.88 3.03
N ALA A 68 -8.10 10.51 4.20
CA ALA A 68 -8.03 9.79 5.46
C ALA A 68 -9.33 8.98 5.66
N ALA A 69 -9.20 7.75 6.13
CA ALA A 69 -10.29 6.80 6.32
C ALA A 69 -10.29 6.26 7.75
N ALA A 70 -11.48 5.91 8.25
CA ALA A 70 -11.63 5.19 9.52
C ALA A 70 -11.25 3.70 9.41
N VAL A 71 -11.24 3.17 8.18
CA VAL A 71 -10.96 1.76 7.87
C VAL A 71 -9.59 1.64 7.20
N GLY A 72 -8.78 0.71 7.71
CA GLY A 72 -7.44 0.47 7.21
C GLY A 72 -7.40 -0.37 5.93
N PRO A 73 -6.22 -0.53 5.32
CA PRO A 73 -6.04 -1.32 4.10
C PRO A 73 -6.34 -2.82 4.29
N ASP A 74 -6.30 -3.33 5.52
CA ASP A 74 -6.64 -4.71 5.86
C ASP A 74 -8.15 -4.91 6.13
N GLY A 75 -8.96 -3.87 5.92
CA GLY A 75 -10.41 -3.88 6.11
C GLY A 75 -10.86 -3.44 7.49
N MET A 76 -12.17 -3.62 7.76
CA MET A 76 -12.79 -3.26 9.03
C MET A 76 -12.33 -4.19 10.15
N THR A 77 -12.04 -3.63 11.33
CA THR A 77 -11.79 -4.44 12.53
C THR A 77 -13.07 -5.18 12.95
N ALA A 78 -12.94 -6.21 13.80
CA ALA A 78 -14.11 -6.92 14.34
C ALA A 78 -15.09 -5.98 15.08
N GLU A 79 -14.56 -4.98 15.79
CA GLU A 79 -15.36 -3.96 16.48
C GLU A 79 -16.10 -3.05 15.49
N GLN A 80 -15.44 -2.64 14.40
CA GLN A 80 -16.06 -1.84 13.34
C GLN A 80 -17.11 -2.64 12.58
N GLN A 81 -16.87 -3.92 12.30
CA GLN A 81 -17.86 -4.82 11.68
C GLN A 81 -19.07 -4.99 12.60
N ALA A 82 -18.87 -5.18 13.91
CA ALA A 82 -19.95 -5.28 14.88
C ALA A 82 -20.76 -3.97 14.98
N LYS A 83 -20.10 -2.80 14.91
CA LYS A 83 -20.79 -1.51 14.80
C LYS A 83 -21.65 -1.44 13.54
N VAL A 84 -21.10 -1.71 12.35
CA VAL A 84 -21.87 -1.72 11.09
C VAL A 84 -23.05 -2.68 11.16
N ALA A 85 -22.87 -3.89 11.70
CA ALA A 85 -23.94 -4.86 11.88
C ALA A 85 -25.03 -4.32 12.84
N THR A 86 -24.64 -3.68 13.94
CA THR A 86 -25.57 -3.05 14.89
C THR A 86 -26.35 -1.91 14.23
N THR A 87 -25.65 -1.03 13.51
CA THR A 87 -26.24 0.08 12.75
C THR A 87 -27.20 -0.45 11.68
N GLN A 88 -26.85 -1.52 10.96
CA GLN A 88 -27.74 -2.15 9.98
C GLN A 88 -29.00 -2.71 10.62
N THR A 89 -28.88 -3.41 11.76
CA THR A 89 -30.04 -3.90 12.51
C THR A 89 -30.90 -2.74 12.98
N GLN A 90 -30.31 -1.66 13.52
CA GLN A 90 -31.06 -0.48 13.94
C GLN A 90 -31.77 0.22 12.78
N ILE A 91 -31.16 0.27 11.59
CA ILE A 91 -31.80 0.78 10.37
C ILE A 91 -32.96 -0.12 9.96
N GLN A 92 -32.81 -1.44 10.02
CA GLN A 92 -33.89 -2.38 9.69
C GLN A 92 -35.04 -2.27 10.70
N ASP A 93 -34.73 -2.18 11.99
CA ASP A 93 -35.73 -2.00 13.04
C ASP A 93 -36.44 -0.66 12.87
N TYR A 94 -35.71 0.41 12.57
CA TYR A 94 -36.28 1.72 12.25
C TYR A 94 -37.20 1.64 11.01
N GLN A 95 -36.75 1.00 9.94
CA GLN A 95 -37.56 0.82 8.74
C GLN A 95 -38.81 0.00 9.03
N GLN A 96 -38.76 -1.04 9.87
CA GLN A 96 -39.95 -1.80 10.25
C GLN A 96 -40.90 -1.01 11.15
N GLN A 97 -40.34 -0.18 12.04
CA GLN A 97 -41.11 0.56 13.04
C GLN A 97 -41.78 1.82 12.45
N TYR A 98 -41.14 2.45 11.47
CA TYR A 98 -41.59 3.69 10.84
C TYR A 98 -41.89 3.56 9.34
N ALA A 99 -41.92 2.33 8.80
CA ALA A 99 -42.41 2.11 7.44
C ALA A 99 -43.86 2.61 7.34
N PRO A 100 -44.20 3.33 6.26
CA PRO A 100 -45.59 3.58 5.94
C PRO A 100 -46.32 2.24 5.79
N SER A 101 -47.56 2.17 6.24
CA SER A 101 -48.37 0.97 6.02
C SER A 101 -48.55 0.73 4.52
N ASP A 102 -48.63 -0.55 4.13
CA ASP A 102 -48.89 -0.94 2.73
C ASP A 102 -50.17 -0.30 2.19
N ASP A 103 -51.17 -0.10 3.05
CA ASP A 103 -52.41 0.57 2.70
C ASP A 103 -52.18 2.05 2.33
N MET A 104 -51.38 2.77 3.13
CA MET A 104 -51.03 4.16 2.84
C MET A 104 -50.18 4.29 1.58
N LEU A 105 -49.26 3.35 1.35
CA LEU A 105 -48.44 3.29 0.15
C LEU A 105 -49.30 3.06 -1.10
N SER A 106 -50.23 2.10 -1.04
CA SER A 106 -51.14 1.79 -2.14
C SER A 106 -52.12 2.92 -2.46
N GLN A 107 -52.61 3.65 -1.43
CA GLN A 107 -53.46 4.82 -1.62
C GLN A 107 -52.69 5.99 -2.27
N PHE A 108 -51.40 6.13 -1.94
CA PHE A 108 -50.54 7.14 -2.55
C PHE A 108 -50.24 6.81 -4.02
N GLU A 109 -49.88 5.56 -4.32
CA GLU A 109 -49.62 5.11 -5.70
C GLU A 109 -50.86 5.23 -6.58
N ALA A 110 -52.02 4.77 -6.10
CA ALA A 110 -53.29 4.89 -6.83
C ALA A 110 -53.71 6.36 -7.02
N GLY A 111 -53.45 7.22 -6.03
CA GLY A 111 -53.68 8.66 -6.14
C GLY A 111 -52.75 9.34 -7.13
N ALA A 112 -51.47 8.95 -7.16
CA ALA A 112 -50.47 9.48 -8.07
C ALA A 112 -50.74 9.05 -9.51
N GLU A 113 -51.11 7.79 -9.75
CA GLU A 113 -51.54 7.32 -11.08
C GLU A 113 -52.80 8.05 -11.56
N ALA A 114 -53.76 8.31 -10.67
CA ALA A 114 -54.97 9.06 -11.02
C ALA A 114 -54.67 10.54 -11.34
N CYS A 115 -53.63 11.12 -10.74
CA CYS A 115 -53.20 12.49 -10.97
C CYS A 115 -52.23 12.64 -12.16
N GLY A 116 -51.54 11.57 -12.58
CA GLY A 116 -50.52 11.63 -13.62
C GLY A 116 -49.42 12.64 -13.30
N GLU A 117 -49.05 13.49 -14.28
CA GLU A 117 -48.06 14.57 -14.10
C GLU A 117 -48.68 15.91 -13.69
N ASP A 118 -49.98 15.96 -13.33
CA ASP A 118 -50.63 17.20 -12.92
C ASP A 118 -50.15 17.62 -11.52
N GLU A 119 -49.26 18.61 -11.49
CA GLU A 119 -48.65 19.18 -10.28
C GLU A 119 -49.70 19.67 -9.27
N ALA A 120 -50.83 20.22 -9.73
CA ALA A 120 -51.89 20.69 -8.85
C ALA A 120 -52.67 19.52 -8.23
N CYS A 121 -52.89 18.45 -9.00
CA CYS A 121 -53.52 17.22 -8.51
C CYS A 121 -52.61 16.50 -7.50
N LEU A 122 -51.32 16.37 -7.81
CA LEU A 122 -50.32 15.79 -6.90
C LEU A 122 -50.18 16.60 -5.60
N THR A 123 -50.21 17.93 -5.68
CA THR A 123 -50.19 18.81 -4.50
C THR A 123 -51.45 18.65 -3.64
N ALA A 124 -52.62 18.51 -4.26
CA ALA A 124 -53.87 18.24 -3.55
C ALA A 124 -53.88 16.84 -2.89
N LEU A 125 -53.32 15.84 -3.57
CA LEU A 125 -53.14 14.49 -3.02
C LEU A 125 -52.23 14.52 -1.79
N ALA A 126 -51.10 15.24 -1.86
CA ALA A 126 -50.19 15.41 -0.72
C ALA A 126 -50.89 16.10 0.46
N MET A 127 -51.67 17.17 0.23
CA MET A 127 -52.46 17.84 1.28
C MET A 127 -53.57 16.95 1.87
N ARG A 128 -54.14 16.06 1.07
CA ARG A 128 -55.16 15.11 1.53
C ARG A 128 -54.54 14.01 2.38
N MET A 129 -53.40 13.48 1.94
CA MET A 129 -52.59 12.52 2.67
C MET A 129 -52.07 13.10 3.99
N SER A 130 -51.63 14.37 4.02
CA SER A 130 -51.21 15.02 5.26
C SER A 130 -52.31 15.17 6.30
N GLN A 131 -53.58 15.05 5.89
CA GLN A 131 -54.74 15.13 6.77
C GLN A 131 -55.22 13.76 7.26
N THR A 132 -54.62 12.64 6.80
CA THR A 132 -55.04 11.31 7.27
C THR A 132 -54.60 11.07 8.72
N PRO A 133 -55.37 10.27 9.49
CA PRO A 133 -55.01 9.91 10.86
C PRO A 133 -53.65 9.22 10.96
N GLU A 134 -53.30 8.34 9.99
CA GLU A 134 -51.99 7.69 9.93
C GLU A 134 -50.85 8.71 9.78
N MET A 135 -51.02 9.71 8.90
CA MET A 135 -50.00 10.71 8.65
C MET A 135 -49.87 11.70 9.83
N GLN A 136 -50.96 12.01 10.52
CA GLN A 136 -50.90 12.78 11.77
C GLN A 136 -50.21 11.99 12.90
N ALA A 137 -50.44 10.68 12.99
CA ALA A 137 -49.72 9.83 13.94
C ALA A 137 -48.22 9.75 13.62
N MET A 138 -47.87 9.66 12.33
CA MET A 138 -46.46 9.71 11.90
C MET A 138 -45.81 11.08 12.15
N VAL A 139 -46.53 12.20 11.98
CA VAL A 139 -46.04 13.55 12.34
C VAL A 139 -45.79 13.67 13.85
N GLN A 140 -46.60 13.02 14.69
CA GLN A 140 -46.40 13.02 16.14
C GLN A 140 -45.22 12.14 16.57
N GLN A 141 -44.95 11.06 15.83
CA GLN A 141 -43.78 10.19 16.05
C GLN A 141 -42.50 10.73 15.38
N MET A 142 -42.61 11.72 14.50
CA MET A 142 -41.50 12.29 13.75
C MET A 142 -40.33 12.80 14.62
N PRO A 143 -40.56 13.44 15.80
CA PRO A 143 -39.47 13.82 16.70
C PRO A 143 -38.73 12.62 17.29
N GLU A 144 -39.44 11.55 17.64
CA GLU A 144 -38.84 10.29 18.12
C GLU A 144 -38.11 9.57 16.98
N ALA A 145 -38.68 9.58 15.78
CA ALA A 145 -38.06 9.02 14.58
C ALA A 145 -36.78 9.79 14.20
N GLN A 146 -36.78 11.13 14.29
CA GLN A 146 -35.58 11.96 14.10
C GLN A 146 -34.53 11.71 15.19
N ALA A 147 -34.94 11.55 16.45
CA ALA A 147 -34.03 11.21 17.54
C ALA A 147 -33.44 9.79 17.38
N ALA A 148 -34.26 8.83 16.94
CA ALA A 148 -33.83 7.46 16.66
C ALA A 148 -32.86 7.41 15.47
N MET A 149 -33.14 8.12 14.37
CA MET A 149 -32.22 8.27 13.24
C MET A 149 -30.93 8.97 13.63
N ALA A 150 -30.99 10.00 14.48
CA ALA A 150 -29.80 10.67 15.00
C ALA A 150 -28.97 9.77 15.93
N ALA A 151 -29.59 8.75 16.53
CA ALA A 151 -28.93 7.76 17.39
C ALA A 151 -28.32 6.58 16.59
N ILE A 152 -28.68 6.41 15.32
CA ILE A 152 -28.03 5.47 14.40
C ILE A 152 -26.67 6.05 14.04
N ASP A 153 -25.68 5.73 14.86
CA ASP A 153 -24.32 6.17 14.66
C ASP A 153 -23.63 5.27 13.61
N GLY A 154 -23.42 5.84 12.42
CA GLY A 154 -22.61 5.25 11.35
C GLY A 154 -21.12 5.56 11.49
N ASP A 155 -20.71 6.28 12.54
CA ASP A 155 -19.32 6.66 12.76
C ASP A 155 -18.47 5.42 13.13
N LEU A 156 -17.63 5.03 12.17
CA LEU A 156 -16.61 3.98 12.33
C LEU A 156 -15.41 4.45 13.16
N GLY A 157 -15.48 5.68 13.67
CA GLY A 157 -14.47 6.37 14.44
C GLY A 157 -13.76 7.44 13.61
N PRO A 158 -12.90 8.24 14.25
CA PRO A 158 -12.14 9.28 13.57
C PRO A 158 -11.30 8.71 12.43
N ALA A 159 -11.11 9.52 11.39
CA ALA A 159 -10.19 9.18 10.31
C ALA A 159 -8.79 8.92 10.88
N ARG A 160 -8.28 7.72 10.64
CA ARG A 160 -7.09 7.15 11.28
C ARG A 160 -6.04 6.69 10.27
N TYR A 161 -6.49 6.21 9.13
CA TYR A 161 -5.62 5.62 8.11
C TYR A 161 -5.50 6.58 6.94
N GLN A 162 -4.28 6.84 6.50
CA GLN A 162 -4.01 7.65 5.31
C GLN A 162 -3.08 6.89 4.37
N THR A 163 -3.47 6.83 3.11
CA THR A 163 -2.66 6.26 2.04
C THR A 163 -1.78 7.35 1.43
N TRP A 164 -0.60 6.97 0.99
CA TRP A 164 0.33 7.81 0.27
C TRP A 164 0.75 7.09 -1.00
N GLU A 165 0.40 7.68 -2.13
CA GLU A 165 0.62 7.10 -3.44
C GLU A 165 1.76 7.81 -4.17
N PRO A 166 2.71 7.07 -4.76
CA PRO A 166 3.82 7.65 -5.50
C PRO A 166 3.31 8.29 -6.79
N GLN A 167 3.57 9.59 -6.94
CA GLN A 167 3.28 10.35 -8.16
C GLN A 167 4.40 10.25 -9.18
N SER A 168 5.64 10.20 -8.69
CA SER A 168 6.82 9.98 -9.51
C SER A 168 7.95 9.44 -8.64
N CYS A 169 8.85 8.67 -9.23
CA CYS A 169 10.08 8.24 -8.60
C CYS A 169 11.25 8.47 -9.55
N SER A 170 12.38 8.85 -8.99
CA SER A 170 13.62 9.07 -9.74
C SER A 170 14.78 8.49 -8.93
N GLY A 171 15.85 8.09 -9.60
CA GLY A 171 16.99 7.52 -8.92
C GLY A 171 17.97 6.83 -9.85
N THR A 172 18.94 6.18 -9.25
CA THR A 172 19.99 5.43 -9.94
C THR A 172 20.14 4.06 -9.33
N ILE A 173 20.33 3.06 -10.19
CA ILE A 173 20.69 1.70 -9.80
C ILE A 173 22.16 1.51 -10.11
N SER A 174 22.95 1.17 -9.09
CA SER A 174 24.34 0.77 -9.22
C SER A 174 24.45 -0.74 -9.08
N VAL A 175 25.19 -1.36 -9.99
CA VAL A 175 25.47 -2.79 -10.03
C VAL A 175 26.97 -3.02 -9.84
N ASN A 176 27.32 -4.01 -9.02
CA ASN A 176 28.68 -4.47 -8.83
C ASN A 176 28.67 -5.98 -8.58
N ASP A 177 28.59 -6.74 -9.67
CA ASP A 177 28.47 -8.19 -9.64
C ASP A 177 29.75 -8.88 -10.12
N VAL A 178 30.03 -10.02 -9.51
CA VAL A 178 31.07 -10.94 -9.95
C VAL A 178 30.47 -12.35 -10.01
N TYR A 179 30.56 -12.98 -11.17
CA TYR A 179 30.17 -14.36 -11.39
C TYR A 179 31.41 -15.15 -11.79
N VAL A 180 31.65 -16.30 -11.16
CA VAL A 180 32.73 -17.22 -11.50
C VAL A 180 32.10 -18.57 -11.79
N ASN A 181 32.30 -19.05 -13.02
CA ASN A 181 31.92 -20.38 -13.46
C ASN A 181 33.19 -21.17 -13.72
N SER A 182 33.33 -22.32 -13.08
CA SER A 182 34.47 -23.22 -13.26
C SER A 182 33.98 -24.61 -13.64
N ASP A 183 34.60 -25.19 -14.65
CA ASP A 183 34.49 -26.60 -15.00
C ASP A 183 35.88 -27.22 -14.86
N SER A 184 36.01 -28.28 -14.04
CA SER A 184 37.31 -28.94 -13.84
C SER A 184 37.75 -29.77 -15.04
N GLY A 185 36.89 -29.92 -16.06
CA GLY A 185 37.09 -30.82 -17.18
C GLY A 185 36.82 -32.26 -16.78
N GLY A 186 36.11 -32.98 -17.66
CA GLY A 186 35.95 -34.44 -17.60
C GLY A 186 36.67 -35.12 -18.77
N GLU A 187 36.93 -36.43 -18.66
CA GLU A 187 37.48 -37.23 -19.76
C GLU A 187 36.50 -37.25 -20.94
N GLY A 188 36.64 -36.31 -21.89
CA GLY A 188 35.89 -36.28 -23.14
C GLY A 188 35.43 -34.90 -23.67
N GLY A 189 35.71 -33.78 -22.99
CA GLY A 189 35.29 -32.44 -23.42
C GLY A 189 36.39 -31.37 -23.40
N ASP A 190 36.05 -30.15 -23.85
CA ASP A 190 36.88 -28.98 -24.25
C ASP A 190 37.96 -28.45 -23.27
N GLY A 191 38.31 -29.20 -22.22
CA GLY A 191 39.32 -28.86 -21.22
C GLY A 191 38.74 -28.11 -20.03
N ALA A 192 39.51 -28.08 -18.93
CA ALA A 192 39.15 -27.31 -17.74
C ALA A 192 39.12 -25.81 -18.08
N TYR A 193 38.08 -25.11 -17.63
CA TYR A 193 37.99 -23.65 -17.82
C TYR A 193 37.48 -22.95 -16.57
N THR A 194 37.77 -21.65 -16.50
CA THR A 194 37.16 -20.74 -15.53
C THR A 194 36.81 -19.45 -16.24
N ASP A 195 35.53 -19.10 -16.24
CA ASP A 195 35.02 -17.83 -16.72
C ASP A 195 34.69 -16.93 -15.55
N THR A 196 35.31 -15.75 -15.52
CA THR A 196 34.97 -14.69 -14.58
C THR A 196 34.25 -13.58 -15.33
N ILE A 197 33.01 -13.33 -14.94
CA ILE A 197 32.18 -12.26 -15.48
C ILE A 197 32.05 -11.19 -14.41
N THR A 198 32.48 -9.97 -14.73
CA THR A 198 32.24 -8.78 -13.90
C THR A 198 31.20 -7.91 -14.58
N ALA A 199 30.11 -7.57 -13.88
CA ALA A 199 29.10 -6.63 -14.38
C ALA A 199 29.07 -5.43 -13.44
N SER A 200 29.40 -4.25 -13.96
CA SER A 200 29.45 -3.05 -13.14
C SER A 200 29.07 -1.82 -13.93
N GLY A 201 28.24 -0.99 -13.30
CA GLY A 201 27.79 0.25 -13.89
C GLY A 201 26.66 0.87 -13.08
N THR A 202 26.27 2.06 -13.52
CA THR A 202 25.12 2.78 -12.97
C THR A 202 24.17 3.08 -14.10
N ALA A 203 22.88 2.88 -13.86
CA ALA A 203 21.82 3.20 -14.79
C ALA A 203 20.75 4.05 -14.09
N PRO A 204 20.14 5.02 -14.79
CA PRO A 204 18.99 5.74 -14.25
C PRO A 204 17.80 4.78 -14.13
N LEU A 205 16.97 5.04 -13.12
CA LEU A 205 15.68 4.39 -13.00
C LEU A 205 14.79 4.72 -14.21
N LEU A 206 14.03 3.74 -14.69
CA LEU A 206 13.08 3.94 -15.78
C LEU A 206 11.99 4.96 -15.37
N GLU A 207 11.68 5.87 -16.29
CA GLU A 207 10.57 6.80 -16.13
C GLU A 207 9.25 6.03 -15.94
N GLY A 208 8.42 6.49 -15.00
CA GLY A 208 7.12 5.86 -14.73
C GLY A 208 7.13 4.81 -13.61
N TRP A 209 8.29 4.37 -13.11
CA TRP A 209 8.32 3.45 -11.96
C TRP A 209 7.69 4.08 -10.71
N ARG A 210 6.93 3.27 -9.97
CA ARG A 210 6.21 3.62 -8.74
C ARG A 210 6.67 2.67 -7.64
N GLY A 211 7.75 3.04 -6.98
CA GLY A 211 8.53 2.11 -6.17
C GLY A 211 8.02 1.85 -4.76
N VAL A 212 7.28 2.80 -4.18
CA VAL A 212 6.88 2.73 -2.77
C VAL A 212 5.48 3.27 -2.60
N PHE A 213 4.65 2.51 -1.90
CA PHE A 213 3.35 2.92 -1.37
C PHE A 213 3.46 2.90 0.14
N MET A 214 2.76 3.82 0.78
CA MET A 214 2.86 3.98 2.23
C MET A 214 1.48 4.16 2.85
N TYR A 215 1.29 3.48 3.97
CA TYR A 215 0.03 3.43 4.72
C TYR A 215 0.34 3.89 6.14
N THR A 216 -0.20 5.02 6.54
CA THR A 216 0.03 5.58 7.88
C THR A 216 -1.22 5.40 8.73
N ASP A 217 -1.05 4.79 9.90
CA ASP A 217 -1.99 4.81 11.00
C ASP A 217 -1.63 5.98 11.92
N THR A 218 -2.35 7.09 11.79
CA THR A 218 -2.04 8.35 12.47
C THR A 218 -2.30 8.27 13.97
N LEU A 219 -3.35 7.56 14.38
CA LEU A 219 -3.67 7.36 15.81
C LEU A 219 -2.80 6.30 16.47
N GLY A 220 -2.48 5.22 15.75
CA GLY A 220 -1.57 4.18 16.21
C GLY A 220 -0.10 4.61 16.13
N GLY A 221 0.19 5.72 15.43
CA GLY A 221 1.53 6.23 15.24
C GLY A 221 2.42 5.25 14.47
N THR A 222 1.89 4.55 13.46
CA THR A 222 2.66 3.56 12.69
C THR A 222 2.58 3.76 11.19
N THR A 223 3.58 3.26 10.48
CA THR A 223 3.65 3.29 9.02
C THR A 223 3.96 1.91 8.47
N THR A 224 3.23 1.50 7.43
CA THR A 224 3.49 0.28 6.66
C THR A 224 3.85 0.68 5.23
N TYR A 225 4.89 0.06 4.70
CA TYR A 225 5.37 0.28 3.35
C TYR A 225 5.10 -0.94 2.48
N GLN A 226 4.71 -0.69 1.23
CA GLN A 226 4.72 -1.70 0.17
C GLN A 226 5.72 -1.25 -0.88
N VAL A 227 6.76 -2.05 -1.10
CA VAL A 227 7.89 -1.71 -1.97
C VAL A 227 7.87 -2.60 -3.20
N VAL A 228 7.95 -1.98 -4.36
CA VAL A 228 8.05 -2.65 -5.66
C VAL A 228 9.50 -2.64 -6.09
N ALA A 229 9.99 -3.73 -6.67
CA ALA A 229 11.37 -3.79 -7.16
C ALA A 229 11.58 -2.83 -8.35
N PRO A 230 12.73 -2.16 -8.44
CA PRO A 230 13.11 -1.46 -9.67
C PRO A 230 13.16 -2.42 -10.87
N PRO A 231 12.83 -1.96 -12.09
CA PRO A 231 12.93 -2.78 -13.29
C PRO A 231 14.39 -3.16 -13.59
N PRO A 232 14.64 -4.20 -14.40
CA PRO A 232 15.98 -4.59 -14.79
C PRO A 232 16.72 -3.46 -15.53
N VAL A 233 18.04 -3.40 -15.33
CA VAL A 233 18.91 -2.41 -15.98
C VAL A 233 19.98 -3.07 -16.83
N ALA A 234 20.31 -2.45 -17.96
CA ALA A 234 21.44 -2.87 -18.78
C ALA A 234 22.72 -2.21 -18.26
N VAL A 235 23.73 -3.02 -17.94
CA VAL A 235 25.05 -2.54 -17.51
C VAL A 235 26.16 -3.20 -18.33
N PRO A 236 27.32 -2.52 -18.47
CA PRO A 236 28.52 -3.14 -19.03
C PRO A 236 28.94 -4.36 -18.22
N ALA A 237 29.35 -5.41 -18.92
CA ALA A 237 29.91 -6.61 -18.35
C ALA A 237 31.16 -7.04 -19.12
N ASN A 238 32.11 -7.67 -18.43
CA ASN A 238 33.31 -8.25 -19.04
C ASN A 238 33.45 -9.71 -18.60
N SER A 239 33.47 -10.61 -19.58
CA SER A 239 33.83 -12.03 -19.41
C SER A 239 35.30 -12.23 -19.75
N SER A 240 35.99 -13.05 -18.96
CA SER A 240 37.38 -13.44 -19.25
C SER A 240 37.51 -14.30 -20.51
N ILE A 241 36.42 -14.88 -21.00
CA ILE A 241 36.39 -15.72 -22.21
C ILE A 241 35.82 -14.97 -23.41
N THR A 242 34.68 -14.30 -23.24
CA THR A 242 33.91 -13.71 -24.35
C THR A 242 34.08 -12.20 -24.49
N GLY A 243 34.84 -11.56 -23.58
CA GLY A 243 35.15 -10.15 -23.63
C GLY A 243 34.01 -9.25 -23.16
N ALA A 244 34.01 -8.00 -23.64
CA ALA A 244 33.05 -6.98 -23.25
C ALA A 244 31.66 -7.22 -23.86
N GLN A 245 30.63 -7.12 -23.03
CA GLN A 245 29.23 -7.31 -23.39
C GLN A 245 28.34 -6.33 -22.61
N GLN A 246 27.07 -6.23 -22.99
CA GLN A 246 26.04 -5.68 -22.11
C GLN A 246 25.21 -6.81 -21.50
N ARG A 247 24.85 -6.66 -20.24
CA ARG A 247 24.03 -7.62 -19.51
C ARG A 247 22.84 -6.91 -18.89
N GLN A 248 21.65 -7.49 -19.06
CA GLN A 248 20.50 -7.08 -18.27
C GLN A 248 20.59 -7.72 -16.88
N ILE A 249 20.41 -6.89 -15.87
CA ILE A 249 20.55 -7.24 -14.46
C ILE A 249 19.23 -6.91 -13.77
N GLU A 250 18.58 -7.94 -13.24
CA GLU A 250 17.40 -7.77 -12.40
C GLU A 250 17.82 -7.27 -11.03
N PHE A 251 17.12 -6.29 -10.46
CA PHE A 251 17.54 -5.70 -9.19
C PHE A 251 17.57 -6.72 -8.03
N LEU A 252 16.61 -7.66 -7.99
CA LEU A 252 16.53 -8.64 -6.91
C LEU A 252 17.24 -9.97 -7.18
N GLN A 253 17.68 -10.26 -8.42
CA GLN A 253 18.38 -11.52 -8.76
C GLN A 253 17.69 -12.79 -8.24
N GLY A 254 16.37 -12.88 -8.40
CA GLY A 254 15.56 -14.01 -7.90
C GLY A 254 15.18 -13.93 -6.42
N ALA A 255 15.71 -12.98 -5.64
CA ALA A 255 15.19 -12.66 -4.32
C ALA A 255 13.77 -12.08 -4.43
N ARG A 256 12.99 -12.23 -3.35
CA ARG A 256 11.66 -11.62 -3.25
C ARG A 256 11.66 -10.59 -2.14
N MET A 257 11.15 -9.40 -2.45
CA MET A 257 10.79 -8.46 -1.40
C MET A 257 9.54 -8.95 -0.67
N PRO A 258 9.43 -8.65 0.64
CA PRO A 258 8.20 -8.90 1.36
C PRO A 258 7.10 -8.01 0.77
N GLU A 259 5.88 -8.52 0.74
CA GLU A 259 4.73 -7.80 0.22
C GLU A 259 4.45 -6.50 1.00
N LYS A 260 4.68 -6.53 2.32
CA LYS A 260 4.54 -5.38 3.22
C LYS A 260 5.71 -5.34 4.20
N ILE A 261 6.09 -4.13 4.59
CA ILE A 261 7.14 -3.84 5.58
C ILE A 261 6.51 -2.95 6.66
N GLY A 262 6.36 -3.51 7.86
CA GLY A 262 5.72 -2.84 8.99
C GLY A 262 4.65 -3.70 9.65
N PRO A 263 3.85 -3.12 10.57
CA PRO A 263 3.83 -1.69 10.93
C PRO A 263 5.09 -1.25 11.68
N LEU A 264 5.69 -0.13 11.27
CA LEU A 264 6.86 0.49 11.91
C LEU A 264 6.44 1.72 12.72
N GLY A 265 7.04 1.93 13.89
CA GLY A 265 6.70 3.06 14.76
C GLY A 265 7.13 4.42 14.18
N GLY A 266 6.22 5.38 14.21
CA GLY A 266 6.37 6.73 13.62
C GLY A 266 5.56 6.90 12.34
N VAL A 267 4.86 8.02 12.21
CA VAL A 267 4.20 8.46 10.98
C VAL A 267 5.20 9.28 10.17
N MET A 268 5.47 8.89 8.92
CA MET A 268 6.44 9.60 8.09
C MET A 268 7.79 9.78 8.82
N SER A 269 8.24 8.73 9.50
CA SER A 269 9.53 8.74 10.19
C SER A 269 10.60 8.10 9.30
N PRO A 270 11.88 8.36 9.57
CA PRO A 270 12.95 7.58 8.99
C PRO A 270 12.88 6.14 9.48
N HIS A 271 12.96 5.18 8.57
CA HIS A 271 13.03 3.76 8.90
C HIS A 271 14.14 3.07 8.14
N SER A 272 14.77 2.11 8.81
CA SER A 272 15.69 1.17 8.18
C SER A 272 15.28 -0.24 8.57
N THR A 273 15.18 -1.14 7.59
CA THR A 273 14.91 -2.54 7.82
C THR A 273 15.79 -3.41 6.94
N ALA A 274 16.09 -4.61 7.41
CA ALA A 274 16.80 -5.62 6.64
C ALA A 274 15.93 -6.87 6.56
N VAL A 275 15.65 -7.31 5.33
CA VAL A 275 14.86 -8.50 5.06
C VAL A 275 15.78 -9.57 4.52
N LYS A 276 15.81 -10.72 5.20
CA LYS A 276 16.50 -11.90 4.69
C LYS A 276 15.64 -12.54 3.61
N THR A 277 16.29 -12.91 2.52
CA THR A 277 15.70 -13.63 1.39
C THR A 277 16.47 -14.93 1.17
N ASP A 278 15.92 -15.84 0.37
CA ASP A 278 16.53 -17.15 0.11
C ASP A 278 17.93 -17.07 -0.52
N GLY A 279 18.24 -15.93 -1.16
CA GLY A 279 19.54 -15.62 -1.75
C GLY A 279 20.05 -14.26 -1.32
N GLY A 280 20.15 -13.99 -0.01
CA GLY A 280 20.85 -12.81 0.50
C GLY A 280 19.99 -11.86 1.34
N THR A 281 20.42 -10.61 1.45
CA THR A 281 19.76 -9.59 2.29
C THR A 281 19.36 -8.38 1.44
N VAL A 282 18.11 -7.96 1.60
CA VAL A 282 17.60 -6.70 1.08
C VAL A 282 17.51 -5.71 2.24
N MET A 283 18.33 -4.67 2.21
CA MET A 283 18.24 -3.55 3.15
C MET A 283 17.42 -2.44 2.51
N LEU A 284 16.44 -1.93 3.24
CA LEU A 284 15.59 -0.82 2.83
C LEU A 284 15.71 0.31 3.84
N GLU A 285 16.02 1.50 3.35
CA GLU A 285 16.01 2.74 4.11
C GLU A 285 15.02 3.70 3.46
N ILE A 286 14.12 4.26 4.27
CA ILE A 286 13.15 5.26 3.85
C ILE A 286 13.28 6.45 4.79
N ALA A 287 13.36 7.66 4.22
CA ALA A 287 13.42 8.89 4.99
C ALA A 287 12.56 9.98 4.31
N PRO A 288 11.79 10.78 5.07
CA PRO A 288 11.20 12.00 4.53
C PRO A 288 12.29 13.01 4.21
N ASN A 289 12.14 13.72 3.09
CA ASN A 289 12.99 14.85 2.70
C ASN A 289 12.35 16.18 3.09
#